data_AF-A0A5P2HA68-F1
#
_entry.id   AF-A0A5P2HA68-F1
#
_cell.length_a   1.000
_cell.length_b   1.000
_cell.length_c   1.000
_cell.angle_alpha   90.00
_cell.angle_beta   90.00
_cell.angle_gamma   90.00
#
_symmetry.space_group_name_H-M   'P 1'
#
loop_
_entity.id
_entity.type
_entity.pdbx_description
1 polymer ?
#
loop_
_entity_poly.entity_id
_entity_poly.type
_entity_poly.pdbx_seq_one_letter_code
_entity_poly.pdbx_strand_id
1 'polypeptide(L)'
;MSKVFVTAEEAEKLLPRRRRVHTFIRVVGWMGADMDREKLLDAFQAAKNVEVSQDAACFDHYLAVKIDGMETYIETNLKALAKYGLLPLPRKEA
;
A
#
# COMPACT_ATOMS: atom_id res chain seq x y z
N MET A 1 4.40 -0.34 -17.37
CA MET A 1 5.54 -0.11 -16.46
C MET A 1 5.83 -1.39 -15.71
N SER A 2 7.07 -1.66 -15.32
CA SER A 2 7.38 -2.78 -14.42
C SER A 2 6.74 -2.52 -13.06
N LYS A 3 6.02 -3.51 -12.53
CA LYS A 3 5.50 -3.46 -11.16
C LYS A 3 6.67 -3.53 -10.19
N VAL A 4 6.61 -2.71 -9.14
CA VAL A 4 7.58 -2.74 -8.04
C VAL A 4 6.97 -3.53 -6.90
N PHE A 5 7.75 -4.42 -6.31
CA PHE A 5 7.34 -5.23 -5.17
C PHE A 5 8.33 -5.04 -4.03
N VAL A 6 7.81 -5.10 -2.80
CA VAL A 6 8.58 -5.08 -1.55
C VAL A 6 8.28 -6.34 -0.75
N THR A 7 9.20 -6.73 0.14
CA THR A 7 8.96 -7.88 1.03
C THR A 7 7.88 -7.55 2.07
N ALA A 8 7.35 -8.57 2.75
CA ALA A 8 6.41 -8.37 3.85
C ALA A 8 7.01 -7.51 4.99
N GLU A 9 8.29 -7.69 5.31
CA GLU A 9 9.01 -6.90 6.34
C GLU A 9 9.21 -5.44 5.92
N GLU A 10 9.40 -5.18 4.63
CA GLU A 10 9.48 -3.83 4.09
C GLU A 10 8.10 -3.17 4.09
N ALA A 11 7.07 -3.88 3.63
CA ALA A 11 5.68 -3.41 3.64
C ALA A 11 5.21 -3.06 5.06
N GLU A 12 5.59 -3.85 6.06
CA GLU A 12 5.29 -3.54 7.47
C GLU A 12 5.81 -2.15 7.87
N LYS A 13 7.05 -1.81 7.49
CA LYS A 13 7.70 -0.54 7.84
C LYS A 13 7.07 0.65 7.11
N LEU A 14 6.39 0.39 6.00
CA LEU A 14 5.66 1.36 5.20
C LEU A 14 4.24 1.61 5.73
N LEU A 15 3.71 0.80 6.66
CA LEU A 15 2.41 1.07 7.28
C LEU A 15 2.45 2.24 8.27
N PRO A 16 1.35 3.00 8.39
CA PRO A 16 1.10 3.86 9.54
C PRO A 16 1.18 3.09 10.87
N ARG A 17 1.64 3.75 11.94
CA ARG A 17 1.79 3.12 13.28
C ARG A 17 0.48 2.98 14.06
N ARG A 18 -0.64 3.45 13.50
CA ARG A 18 -1.97 3.37 14.12
C ARG A 18 -2.56 1.97 14.03
N ARG A 19 -3.42 1.62 14.98
CA ARG A 19 -4.08 0.30 15.05
C ARG A 19 -5.01 0.04 13.86
N ARG A 20 -5.68 1.08 13.37
CA ARG A 20 -6.65 1.02 12.26
C ARG A 20 -6.04 1.76 11.08
N VAL A 21 -5.89 1.09 9.94
CA VAL A 21 -5.28 1.64 8.72
C VAL A 21 -6.36 1.68 7.64
N HIS A 22 -6.45 2.79 6.94
CA HIS A 22 -7.44 2.94 5.89
C HIS A 22 -7.08 2.10 4.67
N THR A 23 -8.08 1.55 4.00
CA THR A 23 -7.91 0.72 2.80
C THR A 23 -8.98 1.02 1.76
N PHE A 24 -8.65 0.79 0.49
CA PHE A 24 -9.58 0.83 -0.63
C PHE A 24 -9.56 -0.51 -1.37
N ILE A 25 -10.74 -1.01 -1.75
CA ILE A 25 -10.88 -2.09 -2.76
C ILE A 25 -11.20 -1.51 -4.14
N ARG A 26 -11.78 -0.30 -4.19
CA ARG A 26 -11.96 0.48 -5.41
C ARG A 26 -11.80 1.96 -5.10
N VAL A 27 -10.81 2.59 -5.73
CA VAL A 27 -10.52 4.02 -5.60
C VAL A 27 -11.66 4.86 -6.18
N VAL A 28 -12.06 4.55 -7.42
CA VAL A 28 -13.22 5.17 -8.07
C VAL A 28 -14.49 4.59 -7.44
N GLY A 29 -15.13 5.41 -6.61
CA GLY A 29 -16.29 5.02 -5.79
C GLY A 29 -16.04 5.04 -4.29
N TRP A 30 -14.82 5.37 -3.85
CA TRP A 30 -14.46 5.51 -2.43
C TRP A 30 -14.84 4.26 -1.62
N MET A 31 -14.73 3.08 -2.23
CA MET A 31 -15.11 1.82 -1.61
C MET A 31 -13.92 1.27 -0.85
N GLY A 32 -14.03 1.32 0.47
CA GLY A 32 -12.95 1.01 1.38
C GLY A 32 -13.45 0.88 2.81
N ALA A 33 -12.54 0.51 3.70
CA ALA A 33 -12.80 0.44 5.12
C ALA A 33 -11.49 0.58 5.91
N ASP A 34 -11.61 0.89 7.19
CA ASP A 34 -10.48 0.75 8.09
C ASP A 34 -10.31 -0.74 8.46
N MET A 35 -9.07 -1.21 8.38
CA MET A 35 -8.68 -2.55 8.79
C MET A 35 -7.74 -2.52 9.99
N ASP A 36 -7.76 -3.59 10.78
CA ASP A 36 -6.80 -3.74 11.87
C ASP A 36 -5.40 -3.99 11.29
N ARG A 37 -4.40 -3.28 11.82
CA ARG A 37 -3.01 -3.36 11.37
C ARG A 37 -2.51 -4.81 11.39
N GLU A 38 -2.85 -5.59 12.41
CA GLU A 38 -2.45 -6.99 12.55
C GLU A 38 -2.94 -7.84 11.37
N LYS A 39 -4.19 -7.66 10.93
CA LYS A 39 -4.74 -8.38 9.76
C LYS A 39 -4.00 -8.04 8.48
N LEU A 40 -3.53 -6.79 8.33
CA LEU A 40 -2.74 -6.38 7.19
C LEU A 40 -1.35 -7.02 7.21
N LEU A 41 -0.72 -7.13 8.39
CA LEU A 41 0.55 -7.82 8.54
C LEU A 41 0.43 -9.31 8.19
N ASP A 42 -0.63 -9.97 8.66
CA ASP A 42 -0.89 -11.37 8.31
C ASP A 42 -1.07 -11.54 6.79
N ALA A 43 -1.80 -10.62 6.15
CA ALA A 43 -1.97 -10.62 4.70
C ALA A 43 -0.62 -10.42 3.96
N PHE A 44 0.25 -9.53 4.44
CA PHE A 44 1.58 -9.33 3.85
C PHE A 44 2.44 -10.58 3.96
N GLN A 45 2.45 -11.22 5.14
CA GLN A 45 3.22 -12.44 5.38
C GLN A 45 2.71 -13.60 4.50
N ALA A 46 1.38 -13.73 4.34
CA ALA A 46 0.79 -14.73 3.45
C ALA A 46 1.15 -14.48 1.98
N ALA A 47 1.17 -13.21 1.54
CA ALA A 47 1.49 -12.83 0.16
C ALA A 47 2.99 -12.91 -0.16
N LYS A 48 3.87 -12.83 0.85
CA LYS A 48 5.35 -12.74 0.77
C LYS A 48 5.88 -11.46 0.12
N ASN A 49 5.26 -11.01 -0.97
CA ASN A 49 5.58 -9.78 -1.68
C ASN A 49 4.33 -8.91 -1.78
N VAL A 50 4.51 -7.61 -1.55
CA VAL A 50 3.45 -6.60 -1.61
C VAL A 50 3.78 -5.64 -2.74
N GLU A 51 2.80 -5.32 -3.58
CA GLU A 51 2.99 -4.39 -4.69
C GLU A 51 3.04 -2.94 -4.19
N VAL A 52 3.92 -2.14 -4.79
CA VAL A 52 3.89 -0.68 -4.68
C VAL A 52 3.15 -0.14 -5.89
N SER A 53 1.83 0.08 -5.75
CA SER A 53 0.92 0.52 -6.82
C SER A 53 0.78 2.04 -6.85
N GLN A 54 0.51 2.58 -8.04
CA GLN A 54 0.17 3.98 -8.27
C GLN A 54 -1.34 4.21 -8.43
N ASP A 55 -2.15 3.15 -8.43
CA ASP A 55 -3.58 3.22 -8.76
C ASP A 55 -4.40 3.99 -7.72
N ALA A 56 -3.93 4.00 -6.46
CA ALA A 56 -4.52 4.71 -5.34
C ALA A 56 -3.58 5.76 -4.71
N ALA A 57 -2.48 6.10 -5.40
CA ALA A 57 -1.44 7.00 -4.90
C ALA A 57 -1.94 8.42 -4.60
N CYS A 58 -2.99 8.87 -5.30
CA CYS A 58 -3.64 10.16 -5.05
C CYS A 58 -4.30 10.29 -3.66
N PHE A 59 -4.48 9.17 -2.96
CA PHE A 59 -4.98 9.11 -1.59
C PHE A 59 -3.92 8.59 -0.61
N ASP A 60 -2.63 8.62 -0.97
CA ASP A 60 -1.53 8.08 -0.17
C ASP A 60 -1.58 6.55 0.05
N HIS A 61 -2.27 5.82 -0.82
CA HIS A 61 -2.34 4.36 -0.79
C HIS A 61 -1.42 3.77 -1.85
N TYR A 62 -0.21 3.39 -1.43
CA TYR A 62 0.82 2.86 -2.33
C TYR A 62 0.99 1.36 -2.19
N LEU A 63 0.62 0.74 -1.06
CA LEU A 63 0.71 -0.71 -0.91
C LEU A 63 -0.54 -1.38 -1.48
N ALA A 64 -0.36 -2.44 -2.26
CA ALA A 64 -1.45 -3.27 -2.79
C ALA A 64 -1.19 -4.75 -2.53
N VAL A 65 -2.18 -5.44 -1.97
CA VAL A 65 -2.14 -6.88 -1.70
C VAL A 65 -3.53 -7.49 -1.89
N LYS A 66 -3.60 -8.79 -2.17
CA LYS A 66 -4.87 -9.50 -2.23
C LYS A 66 -5.34 -9.91 -0.83
N ILE A 67 -6.55 -9.50 -0.46
CA ILE A 67 -7.25 -9.92 0.75
C ILE A 67 -8.60 -10.50 0.32
N ASP A 68 -8.91 -11.72 0.72
CA ASP A 68 -10.14 -12.43 0.33
C ASP A 68 -10.39 -12.45 -1.20
N GLY A 69 -9.31 -12.56 -1.98
CA GLY A 69 -9.35 -12.58 -3.44
C GLY A 69 -9.51 -11.21 -4.11
N MET A 70 -9.69 -10.14 -3.35
CA MET A 70 -9.80 -8.76 -3.85
C MET A 70 -8.48 -8.02 -3.71
N GLU A 71 -8.12 -7.22 -4.71
CA GLU A 71 -6.99 -6.29 -4.59
C GLU A 71 -7.38 -5.16 -3.64
N THR A 72 -6.57 -4.97 -2.60
CA THR A 72 -6.80 -3.97 -1.57
C THR A 72 -5.60 -3.03 -1.52
N TYR A 73 -5.85 -1.76 -1.79
CA TYR A 73 -4.89 -0.67 -1.65
C TYR A 73 -4.90 -0.19 -0.20
N ILE A 74 -3.73 0.07 0.36
CA ILE A 74 -3.54 0.31 1.79
C ILE A 74 -2.82 1.63 1.98
N GLU A 75 -3.35 2.44 2.89
CA GLU A 75 -2.75 3.71 3.29
C GLU A 75 -1.29 3.50 3.72
N THR A 76 -0.41 4.35 3.20
CA THR A 76 1.02 4.18 3.31
C THR A 76 1.65 5.39 3.99
N ASN A 77 2.64 5.15 4.85
CA ASN A 77 3.44 6.20 5.46
C ASN A 77 4.40 6.81 4.43
N LEU A 78 4.03 7.97 3.88
CA LEU A 78 4.81 8.65 2.83
C LEU A 78 6.26 8.95 3.24
N LYS A 79 6.50 9.26 4.52
CA LYS A 79 7.88 9.53 5.00
C LYS A 79 8.74 8.27 4.94
N ALA A 80 8.16 7.12 5.28
CA ALA A 80 8.84 5.84 5.14
C ALA A 80 9.04 5.50 3.66
N LEU A 81 8.00 5.64 2.83
CA LEU A 81 8.05 5.39 1.40
C LEU A 81 9.14 6.21 0.69
N ALA A 82 9.28 7.50 1.04
CA ALA A 82 10.34 8.38 0.56
C ALA A 82 11.73 7.87 0.94
N LYS A 83 11.91 7.44 2.20
CA LYS A 83 13.19 6.91 2.71
C LYS A 83 13.62 5.64 1.98
N TYR A 84 12.66 4.85 1.51
CA TYR A 84 12.90 3.65 0.70
C TYR A 84 13.14 3.94 -0.79
N GLY A 85 13.04 5.21 -1.23
CA GLY A 85 13.21 5.57 -2.64
C GLY A 85 12.07 5.09 -3.54
N LEU A 86 10.88 4.84 -2.95
CA LEU A 86 9.72 4.26 -3.63
C LEU A 86 8.64 5.29 -3.98
N LEU A 87 8.85 6.56 -3.62
CA LEU A 87 8.00 7.62 -4.14
C LEU A 87 8.21 7.73 -5.65
N PRO A 88 7.13 7.90 -6.45
CA PRO A 88 7.28 8.22 -7.85
C PRO A 88 8.11 9.49 -7.96
N LEU A 89 9.15 9.46 -8.82
CA LEU A 89 9.88 10.67 -9.18
C LEU A 89 8.84 11.68 -9.69
N PRO A 90 8.93 12.97 -9.30
CA PRO A 90 8.09 13.98 -9.92
C PRO A 90 8.24 13.81 -11.43
N ARG A 91 7.12 13.61 -12.14
CA ARG A 91 7.14 13.62 -13.60
C ARG A 91 7.89 14.89 -13.97
N LYS A 92 9.06 14.76 -14.60
CA LYS A 92 9.59 15.87 -15.38
C LYS A 92 8.46 16.17 -16.37
N GLU A 93 7.84 17.35 -16.23
CA GLU A 93 6.94 17.86 -17.24
C GLU A 93 7.70 17.75 -18.57
N ALA A 94 7.13 16.97 -19.49
CA ALA A 94 7.63 16.80 -20.84
C ALA A 94 7.09 17.96 -21.69
#